data_AF-A0A7S1WFI2-F1
#
_entry.id   AF-A0A7S1WFI2-F1
#
_cell.length_a   1.000
_cell.length_b   1.000
_cell.length_c   1.000
_cell.angle_alpha   90.00
_cell.angle_beta   90.00
_cell.angle_gamma   90.00
#
_symmetry.space_group_name_H-M   'P 1'
#
loop_
_entity.id
_entity.type
_entity.pdbx_description
1 polymer ?
#
loop_
_entity_poly.entity_id
_entity_poly.type
_entity_poly.pdbx_seq_one_letter_code
_entity_poly.pdbx_strand_id
1 'polypeptide(L)'
;ARRMFASAAALGLAAGAGWCENPTGGNIPLIFSGCVASTNHCFPWMKATCVHGWCVCKQTECIIDGQCVPKGECATLTGGTCSVESCDRWRNASCSEKSINNHEAQCLCGPGACPVDGECRPPGSCAL
;
A
#
# COMPACT_ATOMS: atom_id res chain seq x y z
N ALA A 1 -7.25 -52.15 0.06
CA ALA A 1 -6.67 -50.98 0.73
C ALA A 1 -5.95 -50.10 -0.31
N ARG A 2 -6.61 -49.06 -0.84
CA ARG A 2 -6.00 -48.10 -1.77
C ARG A 2 -5.61 -46.87 -0.96
N ARG A 3 -4.32 -46.55 -0.97
CA ARG A 3 -3.69 -45.48 -0.18
C ARG A 3 -4.27 -44.14 -0.63
N MET A 4 -4.83 -43.39 0.31
CA MET A 4 -5.25 -42.01 0.10
C MET A 4 -3.98 -41.18 -0.15
N PHE A 5 -3.86 -40.61 -1.35
CA PHE A 5 -2.92 -39.52 -1.58
C PHE A 5 -3.51 -38.29 -0.89
N ALA A 6 -3.05 -38.01 0.33
CA ALA A 6 -3.22 -36.69 0.91
C ALA A 6 -2.36 -35.73 0.07
N SER A 7 -3.00 -35.04 -0.87
CA SER A 7 -2.39 -33.87 -1.50
C SER A 7 -2.16 -32.85 -0.39
N ALA A 8 -0.90 -32.73 0.03
CA ALA A 8 -0.45 -31.60 0.82
C ALA A 8 -0.75 -30.34 -0.01
N ALA A 9 -1.78 -29.59 0.40
CA ALA A 9 -1.89 -28.21 -0.02
C ALA A 9 -0.60 -27.54 0.43
N ALA A 10 0.29 -27.27 -0.52
CA ALA A 10 1.40 -26.38 -0.28
C ALA A 10 0.77 -25.09 0.24
N LEU A 11 1.04 -24.79 1.52
CA LEU A 11 0.96 -23.45 2.06
C LEU A 11 1.99 -22.65 1.27
N GLY A 12 1.59 -22.26 0.04
CA GLY A 12 2.21 -21.15 -0.64
C GLY A 12 2.01 -19.99 0.31
N LEU A 13 3.10 -19.59 0.97
CA LEU A 13 3.29 -18.20 1.32
C LEU A 13 3.23 -17.46 -0.02
N ALA A 14 2.03 -17.17 -0.48
CA ALA A 14 1.82 -16.10 -1.41
C ALA A 14 2.30 -14.87 -0.64
N ALA A 15 3.55 -14.49 -0.87
CA ALA A 15 3.89 -13.08 -1.01
C ALA A 15 3.07 -12.55 -2.21
N GLY A 16 1.74 -12.61 -2.09
CA GLY A 16 0.81 -12.17 -3.08
C GLY A 16 0.90 -10.66 -3.05
N ALA A 17 1.23 -10.09 -4.20
CA ALA A 17 1.22 -8.66 -4.43
C ALA A 17 0.03 -8.02 -3.71
N GLY A 18 0.28 -6.93 -2.99
CA GLY A 18 -0.68 -6.24 -2.12
C GLY A 18 -1.91 -5.72 -2.87
N TRP A 19 -2.81 -6.63 -3.23
CA TRP A 19 -4.04 -6.41 -3.96
C TRP A 19 -5.24 -6.56 -3.04
N CYS A 20 -6.23 -5.69 -3.23
CA CYS A 20 -7.42 -5.68 -2.39
C CYS A 20 -8.54 -6.54 -2.98
N GLU A 21 -8.77 -7.71 -2.38
CA GLU A 21 -9.89 -8.59 -2.74
C GLU A 21 -11.10 -8.43 -1.81
N ASN A 22 -10.83 -8.42 -0.51
CA ASN A 22 -11.84 -8.48 0.55
C ASN A 22 -11.73 -7.24 1.45
N PRO A 23 -12.32 -6.10 1.05
CA PRO A 23 -12.22 -4.87 1.80
C PRO A 23 -12.94 -4.98 3.14
N THR A 24 -12.27 -4.52 4.19
CA THR A 24 -12.81 -4.46 5.55
C THR A 24 -12.82 -3.03 6.09
N GLY A 25 -12.16 -2.10 5.41
CA GLY A 25 -11.89 -0.75 5.91
C GLY A 25 -11.22 -0.77 7.29
N GLY A 26 -11.43 0.33 8.02
CA GLY A 26 -11.04 0.45 9.41
C GLY A 26 -9.83 1.35 9.63
N ASN A 27 -9.37 1.41 10.88
CA ASN A 27 -8.21 2.20 11.26
C ASN A 27 -6.92 1.52 10.78
N ILE A 28 -6.02 2.28 10.19
CA ILE A 28 -4.70 1.78 9.79
C ILE A 28 -3.91 1.38 11.06
N PRO A 29 -3.39 0.15 11.18
CA PRO A 29 -2.77 -0.34 12.40
C PRO A 29 -1.27 0.01 12.47
N LEU A 30 -0.90 1.27 12.22
CA LEU A 30 0.48 1.73 12.35
C LEU A 30 0.62 2.61 13.59
N ILE A 31 1.78 2.55 14.25
CA ILE A 31 2.15 3.46 15.35
C ILE A 31 2.08 4.95 14.94
N PHE A 32 2.03 5.23 13.63
CA PHE A 32 1.86 6.55 13.04
C PHE A 32 0.53 6.75 12.30
N SER A 33 -0.51 5.95 12.58
CA SER A 33 -1.83 6.12 11.95
C SER A 33 -2.67 7.26 12.52
N GLY A 34 -2.08 8.11 13.37
CA GLY A 34 -2.69 9.36 13.78
C GLY A 34 -2.76 10.35 12.62
N CYS A 35 -3.74 11.25 12.65
CA CYS A 35 -3.71 12.39 11.76
C CYS A 35 -2.45 13.23 12.01
N VAL A 36 -1.93 13.87 10.95
CA VAL A 36 -0.74 14.70 11.06
C VAL A 36 -1.01 15.83 12.06
N ALA A 37 -0.15 15.96 13.07
CA ALA A 37 -0.38 16.87 14.20
C ALA A 37 -0.73 18.29 13.73
N SER A 38 -1.75 18.89 14.38
CA SER A 38 -2.30 20.21 14.03
C SER A 38 -2.98 20.30 12.66
N THR A 39 -3.24 19.17 12.01
CA THR A 39 -3.95 19.11 10.73
C THR A 39 -4.99 17.98 10.71
N ASN A 40 -6.12 18.19 10.02
CA ASN A 40 -7.17 17.18 9.88
C ASN A 40 -6.97 16.30 8.63
N HIS A 41 -5.73 15.91 8.33
CA HIS A 41 -5.44 15.01 7.21
C HIS A 41 -4.39 13.96 7.58
N CYS A 42 -4.38 12.89 6.80
CA CYS A 42 -3.39 11.82 6.82
C CYS A 42 -2.28 12.12 5.83
N PHE A 43 -1.14 11.43 5.96
CA PHE A 43 -0.10 11.58 4.95
C PHE A 43 -0.63 11.20 3.55
N PRO A 44 -0.26 11.95 2.49
CA PRO A 44 -0.82 11.72 1.16
C PRO A 44 -0.68 10.28 0.65
N TRP A 45 0.42 9.61 1.01
CA TRP A 45 0.66 8.22 0.63
C TRP A 45 -0.30 7.22 1.28
N MET A 46 -0.94 7.55 2.41
CA MET A 46 -1.88 6.64 3.07
C MET A 46 -3.19 6.50 2.31
N LYS A 47 -3.56 7.47 1.46
CA LYS A 47 -4.89 7.54 0.79
C LYS A 47 -6.08 7.41 1.76
N ALA A 48 -5.89 7.80 3.01
CA ALA A 48 -6.84 7.63 4.10
C ALA A 48 -7.56 8.93 4.47
N THR A 49 -8.66 8.82 5.20
CA THR A 49 -9.37 9.98 5.77
C THR A 49 -9.07 10.11 7.25
N CYS A 50 -8.81 11.33 7.71
CA CYS A 50 -8.68 11.64 9.12
C CYS A 50 -10.07 11.67 9.79
N VAL A 51 -10.32 10.75 10.73
CA VAL A 51 -11.57 10.62 11.48
C VAL A 51 -11.22 10.46 12.97
N HIS A 52 -11.69 11.37 13.81
CA HIS A 52 -11.44 11.36 15.27
C HIS A 52 -9.94 11.25 15.65
N GLY A 53 -9.05 11.85 14.86
CA GLY A 53 -7.60 11.82 15.11
C GLY A 53 -6.88 10.59 14.54
N TRP A 54 -7.60 9.71 13.83
CA TRP A 54 -7.06 8.49 13.23
C TRP A 54 -7.25 8.46 11.72
N CYS A 55 -6.31 7.83 11.01
CA CYS A 55 -6.35 7.60 9.58
C CYS A 55 -7.11 6.31 9.27
N VAL A 56 -8.28 6.48 8.66
CA VAL A 56 -9.26 5.41 8.46
C VAL A 56 -9.51 5.19 6.97
N CYS A 57 -9.56 3.91 6.59
CA CYS A 57 -9.98 3.44 5.28
C CYS A 57 -11.48 3.16 5.24
N LYS A 58 -12.10 3.39 4.08
CA LYS A 58 -13.53 3.11 3.88
C LYS A 58 -13.80 1.61 3.92
N GLN A 59 -15.04 1.24 4.21
CA GLN A 59 -15.47 -0.17 4.23
C GLN A 59 -15.28 -0.89 2.88
N THR A 60 -15.15 -0.14 1.79
CA THR A 60 -14.91 -0.64 0.43
C THR A 60 -13.43 -0.75 0.07
N GLU A 61 -12.52 -0.47 1.01
CA GLU A 61 -11.07 -0.48 0.82
C GLU A 61 -10.41 -1.50 1.75
N CYS A 62 -9.27 -2.03 1.34
CA CYS A 62 -8.37 -2.82 2.17
C CYS A 62 -7.30 -1.90 2.78
N ILE A 63 -6.77 -2.31 3.94
CA ILE A 63 -5.56 -1.71 4.50
C ILE A 63 -4.39 -2.59 4.06
N ILE A 64 -3.54 -2.08 3.17
CA ILE A 64 -2.37 -2.80 2.63
C ILE A 64 -1.17 -1.89 2.77
N ASP A 65 -0.14 -2.33 3.50
CA ASP A 65 1.07 -1.56 3.79
C ASP A 65 0.81 -0.15 4.36
N GLY A 66 -0.27 0.00 5.13
CA GLY A 66 -0.69 1.28 5.70
C GLY A 66 -1.37 2.22 4.71
N GLN A 67 -1.67 1.78 3.49
CA GLN A 67 -2.43 2.51 2.50
C GLN A 67 -3.86 1.95 2.38
N CYS A 68 -4.84 2.83 2.18
CA CYS A 68 -6.19 2.45 1.77
C CYS A 68 -6.22 2.12 0.29
N VAL A 69 -6.55 0.87 -0.03
CA VAL A 69 -6.54 0.34 -1.40
C VAL A 69 -7.95 -0.06 -1.80
N PRO A 70 -8.54 0.53 -2.86
CA PRO A 70 -9.84 0.12 -3.36
C PRO A 70 -9.88 -1.35 -3.77
N LYS A 71 -11.03 -1.99 -3.63
CA LYS A 71 -11.23 -3.36 -4.14
C LYS A 71 -10.90 -3.44 -5.63
N GLY A 72 -10.09 -4.43 -6.00
CA GLY A 72 -9.64 -4.58 -7.38
C GLY A 72 -8.49 -3.64 -7.76
N GLU A 73 -7.78 -3.09 -6.78
CA GLU A 73 -6.54 -2.35 -6.97
C GLU A 73 -5.45 -2.87 -6.04
N CYS A 74 -4.23 -2.36 -6.25
CA CYS A 74 -3.06 -2.65 -5.45
C CYS A 74 -2.57 -1.42 -4.67
N ALA A 75 -1.80 -1.67 -3.62
CA ALA A 75 -1.02 -0.62 -2.99
C ALA A 75 -0.02 -0.04 -3.99
N THR A 76 0.19 1.27 -3.93
CA THR A 76 1.16 1.97 -4.80
C THR A 76 2.52 2.16 -4.14
N LEU A 77 2.69 1.71 -2.89
CA LEU A 77 3.92 1.89 -2.12
C LEU A 77 5.06 1.02 -2.67
N THR A 78 6.11 1.66 -3.16
CA THR A 78 7.30 0.94 -3.65
C THR A 78 8.21 0.40 -2.54
N GLY A 79 7.94 0.75 -1.29
CA GLY A 79 8.80 0.50 -0.14
C GLY A 79 10.00 1.46 -0.01
N GLY A 80 10.16 2.42 -0.94
CA GLY A 80 11.16 3.48 -0.84
C GLY A 80 10.60 4.76 -0.22
N THR A 81 11.44 5.51 0.48
CA THR A 81 11.13 6.85 0.98
C THR A 81 11.77 7.91 0.08
N CYS A 82 11.27 9.14 0.16
CA CYS A 82 11.81 10.29 -0.57
C CYS A 82 11.84 11.56 0.29
N SER A 83 12.13 11.35 1.58
CA SER A 83 12.13 12.40 2.60
C SER A 83 13.27 13.42 2.45
N VAL A 84 14.40 12.96 1.94
CA VAL A 84 15.64 13.74 1.82
C VAL A 84 16.10 13.82 0.37
N GLU A 85 15.90 12.74 -0.39
CA GLU A 85 16.29 12.62 -1.79
C GLU A 85 15.09 12.20 -2.64
N SER A 86 15.20 12.40 -3.95
CA SER A 86 14.21 11.88 -4.89
C SER A 86 14.19 10.36 -4.89
N CYS A 87 13.04 9.76 -5.24
CA CYS A 87 12.95 8.33 -5.48
C CYS A 87 14.01 7.85 -6.46
N ASP A 88 14.59 6.67 -6.19
CA ASP A 88 15.51 6.04 -7.13
C ASP A 88 14.87 5.90 -8.51
N ARG A 89 15.64 6.24 -9.54
CA ARG A 89 15.15 6.22 -10.93
C ARG A 89 14.61 4.85 -11.35
N TRP A 90 15.22 3.77 -10.87
CA TRP A 90 14.83 2.40 -11.22
C TRP A 90 13.42 2.04 -10.73
N ARG A 91 12.88 2.74 -9.72
CA ARG A 91 11.54 2.49 -9.20
C ARG A 91 10.43 2.95 -10.13
N ASN A 92 10.73 3.85 -11.08
CA ASN A 92 9.75 4.52 -11.93
C ASN A 92 8.57 5.13 -11.12
N ALA A 93 8.90 5.72 -9.97
CA ALA A 93 7.95 6.19 -8.97
C ALA A 93 8.00 7.72 -8.81
N SER A 94 6.95 8.28 -8.21
CA SER A 94 6.88 9.69 -7.83
C SER A 94 6.83 9.83 -6.31
N CYS A 95 7.43 10.89 -5.79
CA CYS A 95 7.38 11.18 -4.36
C CYS A 95 6.00 11.69 -3.95
N SER A 96 5.46 11.19 -2.82
CA SER A 96 4.13 11.55 -2.33
C SER A 96 3.99 13.02 -1.92
N GLU A 97 5.09 13.67 -1.59
CA GLU A 97 5.16 15.07 -1.17
C GLU A 97 6.50 15.69 -1.58
N LYS A 98 6.55 17.00 -1.81
CA LYS A 98 7.74 17.71 -2.34
C LYS A 98 8.25 18.82 -1.42
N SER A 99 7.94 18.77 -0.12
CA SER A 99 8.29 19.79 0.87
C SER A 99 9.65 19.52 1.53
N ILE A 100 10.27 20.56 2.09
CA ILE A 100 11.59 20.46 2.76
C ILE A 100 11.51 19.63 4.06
N ASN A 101 10.31 19.46 4.63
CA ASN A 101 10.08 18.74 5.89
C ASN A 101 9.41 17.37 5.67
N ASN A 102 9.72 16.72 4.54
CA ASN A 102 9.14 15.48 4.00
C ASN A 102 9.38 14.22 4.87
N HIS A 103 9.35 14.33 6.21
CA HIS A 103 9.75 13.27 7.14
C HIS A 103 9.03 11.92 6.93
N GLU A 104 7.90 11.92 6.23
CA GLU A 104 7.09 10.72 5.96
C GLU A 104 6.82 10.53 4.46
N ALA A 105 7.60 11.17 3.59
CA ALA A 105 7.43 11.06 2.14
C ALA A 105 7.78 9.66 1.62
N GLN A 106 6.87 9.09 0.85
CA GLN A 106 7.00 7.75 0.27
C GLN A 106 7.05 7.81 -1.25
N CYS A 107 7.76 6.86 -1.85
CA CYS A 107 7.80 6.66 -3.28
C CYS A 107 6.62 5.81 -3.74
N LEU A 108 5.80 6.40 -4.61
CA LEU A 108 4.54 5.84 -5.05
C LEU A 108 4.53 5.57 -6.56
N CYS A 109 3.95 4.44 -6.93
CA CYS A 109 3.53 4.18 -8.29
C CYS A 109 2.36 5.09 -8.68
N GLY A 110 2.30 5.39 -9.99
CA GLY A 110 1.20 6.13 -10.57
C GLY A 110 -0.13 5.36 -10.56
N PRO A 111 -1.23 6.01 -10.95
CA PRO A 111 -2.55 5.38 -11.01
C PRO A 111 -2.55 4.08 -11.81
N GLY A 112 -3.13 3.02 -11.24
CA GLY A 112 -3.23 1.70 -11.85
C GLY A 112 -1.92 0.91 -11.96
N ALA A 113 -0.77 1.51 -11.66
CA ALA A 113 0.51 0.81 -11.62
C ALA A 113 0.75 0.23 -10.24
N CYS A 114 1.22 -1.03 -10.17
CA CYS A 114 1.62 -1.64 -8.90
C CYS A 114 3.13 -1.84 -8.87
N PRO A 115 3.74 -1.75 -7.68
CA PRO A 115 5.12 -2.12 -7.50
C PRO A 115 5.27 -3.64 -7.54
N VAL A 116 6.20 -4.12 -8.35
CA VAL A 116 6.72 -5.49 -8.31
C VAL A 116 8.20 -5.38 -7.96
N ASP A 117 8.59 -5.93 -6.81
CA ASP A 117 9.94 -5.77 -6.23
C ASP A 117 10.38 -4.29 -6.11
N GLY A 118 9.41 -3.41 -5.83
CA GLY A 118 9.64 -1.97 -5.67
C GLY A 118 9.73 -1.16 -6.97
N GLU A 119 9.66 -1.79 -8.15
CA GLU A 119 9.57 -1.11 -9.44
C GLU A 119 8.12 -1.04 -9.92
N CYS A 120 7.68 0.15 -10.31
CA CYS A 120 6.32 0.38 -10.80
C CYS A 120 6.12 -0.24 -12.18
N ARG A 121 5.25 -1.25 -12.23
CA ARG A 121 4.85 -1.91 -13.46
C ARG A 121 3.53 -1.32 -14.00
N PRO A 122 3.33 -1.25 -15.32
CA PRO A 122 2.12 -0.68 -15.92
C PRO A 122 0.82 -1.38 -15.47
N PRO A 123 -0.34 -0.72 -15.57
CA PRO A 123 -1.62 -1.36 -15.28
C PRO A 123 -1.80 -2.70 -16.00
N GLY A 124 -2.25 -3.72 -15.26
CA GLY A 124 -2.51 -5.07 -15.79
C GLY A 124 -1.28 -6.00 -15.85
N SER A 125 -0.08 -5.52 -15.51
CA SER A 125 1.13 -6.37 -15.44
C SER A 125 1.41 -6.98 -14.06
N CYS A 126 0.60 -6.60 -13.08
CA CYS A 126 0.66 -7.08 -11.71
C CYS A 126 -0.29 -8.27 -11.64
N ALA A 127 0.23 -9.45 -11.96
CA ALA A 127 -0.56 -10.64 -12.25
C ALA A 127 -1.50 -11.05 -11.09
N LEU A 128 -2.71 -11.49 -11.49
CA LEU A 128 -3.64 -12.35 -10.75
C LEU A 128 -3.06 -13.76 -10.57
#